data_AF-H3RKF4-F1
#
_entry.id   AF-H3RKF4-F1
#
_cell.length_a   1.000
_cell.length_b   1.000
_cell.length_c   1.000
_cell.angle_alpha   90.00
_cell.angle_beta   90.00
_cell.angle_gamma   90.00
#
_symmetry.space_group_name_H-M   'P 1'
#
loop_
_entity.id
_entity.type
_entity.pdbx_description
1 polymer ?
#
loop_
_entity_poly.entity_id
_entity_poly.type
_entity_poly.pdbx_seq_one_letter_code
_entity_poly.pdbx_strand_id
1 'polypeptide(L)'
;MGKHLVAIHHIGSTAVPGLAAKPIIDILLEVITHDSSDITSALCASGYQARGENGMSGRRYYTKGLQGRRTHHVHAFIQGSPDIIRHLAFRDYLRKYPDIRDSYAAVKYAAQRDCRGESNVYCELKNAFVQTHQQRALALYPF
;
A
#
# COMPACT_ATOMS: atom_id res chain seq x y z
N MET A 1 -11.34 10.86 -14.64
CA MET A 1 -10.06 10.21 -14.26
C MET A 1 -9.07 10.07 -15.42
N GLY A 2 -9.51 9.74 -16.65
CA GLY A 2 -8.62 9.23 -17.71
C GLY A 2 -7.48 10.13 -18.24
N LYS A 3 -7.50 11.46 -18.06
CA LYS A 3 -6.43 12.35 -18.58
C LYS A 3 -5.23 12.55 -17.64
N HIS A 4 -5.40 12.24 -16.35
CA HIS A 4 -4.36 12.45 -15.33
C HIS A 4 -3.92 11.16 -14.64
N LEU A 5 -4.57 10.04 -14.95
CA LEU A 5 -4.21 8.72 -14.46
C LEU A 5 -3.27 8.07 -15.47
N VAL A 6 -2.09 7.69 -15.02
CA VAL A 6 -1.09 6.99 -15.83
C VAL A 6 -1.27 5.48 -15.67
N ALA A 7 -1.32 5.00 -14.43
CA ALA A 7 -1.40 3.57 -14.14
C ALA A 7 -2.12 3.30 -12.82
N ILE A 8 -2.66 2.07 -12.71
CA ILE A 8 -3.24 1.51 -11.48
C ILE A 8 -2.51 0.22 -11.18
N HIS A 9 -2.07 0.06 -9.93
CA HIS A 9 -1.43 -1.16 -9.47
C HIS A 9 -2.10 -1.69 -8.21
N HIS A 10 -2.36 -3.00 -8.17
CA HIS A 10 -2.62 -3.68 -6.91
C HIS A 10 -1.29 -3.88 -6.18
N ILE A 11 -1.22 -3.36 -4.96
CA ILE A 11 -0.03 -3.41 -4.09
C ILE A 11 -0.40 -3.97 -2.72
N GLY A 12 0.55 -3.94 -1.78
CA GLY A 12 0.34 -4.42 -0.42
C GLY A 12 0.26 -5.96 -0.34
N SER A 13 -0.12 -6.46 0.83
CA SER A 13 -0.08 -7.91 1.08
C SER A 13 -1.11 -8.69 0.28
N THR A 14 -2.27 -8.11 -0.02
CA THR A 14 -3.33 -8.77 -0.80
C THR A 14 -2.94 -8.97 -2.27
N ALA A 15 -1.94 -8.24 -2.76
CA ALA A 15 -1.40 -8.43 -4.10
C ALA A 15 -0.39 -9.58 -4.20
N VAL A 16 -0.02 -10.23 -3.08
CA VAL A 16 0.97 -11.32 -3.07
C VAL A 16 0.25 -12.66 -2.86
N PRO A 17 0.22 -13.55 -3.87
CA PRO A 17 -0.44 -14.85 -3.74
C PRO A 17 0.15 -15.69 -2.59
N GLY A 18 -0.72 -16.30 -1.79
CA GLY A 18 -0.35 -17.13 -0.64
C GLY A 18 0.06 -16.35 0.62
N LEU A 19 0.11 -15.02 0.58
CA LEU A 19 0.50 -14.20 1.73
C LEU A 19 -0.72 -13.83 2.60
N ALA A 20 -0.72 -14.26 3.86
CA ALA A 20 -1.75 -13.88 4.84
C ALA A 20 -1.88 -12.36 4.98
N ALA A 21 -3.08 -11.80 4.83
CA ALA A 21 -3.28 -10.35 4.84
C ALA A 21 -4.56 -9.97 5.58
N LYS A 22 -4.61 -8.75 6.14
CA LYS A 22 -5.89 -8.12 6.49
C LYS A 22 -6.73 -8.01 5.21
N PRO A 23 -8.07 -8.15 5.26
CA PRO A 23 -8.93 -8.08 4.08
C PRO A 23 -9.12 -6.63 3.64
N ILE A 24 -8.02 -5.99 3.26
CA ILE A 24 -7.94 -4.61 2.80
C ILE A 24 -7.14 -4.60 1.49
N ILE A 25 -7.74 -4.07 0.43
CA ILE A 25 -7.08 -3.93 -0.86
C ILE A 25 -6.32 -2.61 -0.88
N ASP A 26 -5.00 -2.66 -1.05
CA ASP A 26 -4.16 -1.48 -1.27
C ASP A 26 -3.96 -1.26 -2.77
N ILE A 27 -4.35 -0.09 -3.25
CA ILE A 27 -4.29 0.32 -4.66
C ILE A 27 -3.30 1.47 -4.76
N LEU A 28 -2.38 1.40 -5.72
CA LEU A 28 -1.51 2.51 -6.08
C LEU A 28 -1.99 3.14 -7.37
N LEU A 29 -2.15 4.47 -7.37
CA LEU A 29 -2.40 5.26 -8.57
C LEU A 29 -1.15 6.06 -8.91
N GLU A 30 -0.70 5.94 -10.14
CA GLU A 30 0.28 6.85 -10.73
C GLU A 30 -0.46 7.96 -11.46
N VAL A 31 -0.18 9.21 -11.11
CA VAL A 31 -0.89 10.38 -11.64
C VAL A 31 0.07 11.42 -12.21
N ILE A 32 -0.37 12.20 -13.18
CA ILE A 32 0.44 13.30 -13.73
C ILE A 32 0.50 14.47 -12.74
N THR A 33 -0.58 14.73 -12.01
CA THR A 33 -0.69 15.81 -11.02
C THR A 33 -1.70 15.47 -9.92
N HIS A 34 -1.42 15.94 -8.71
CA HIS A 34 -2.35 15.89 -7.57
C HIS A 34 -3.46 16.94 -7.66
N ASP A 35 -3.26 18.00 -8.43
CA ASP A 35 -4.20 19.14 -8.52
C ASP A 35 -5.39 18.86 -9.43
N SER A 36 -5.52 17.63 -9.93
CA SER A 36 -6.70 17.21 -10.65
C SER A 36 -7.86 16.92 -9.68
N SER A 37 -8.74 17.91 -9.54
CA SER A 37 -10.02 17.76 -8.82
C SER A 37 -10.80 16.54 -9.32
N ASP A 38 -10.62 16.15 -10.58
CA ASP A 38 -11.25 14.99 -11.21
C ASP A 38 -10.97 13.65 -10.49
N ILE A 39 -9.76 13.41 -9.98
CA ILE A 39 -9.42 12.13 -9.33
C ILE A 39 -10.05 12.06 -7.95
N THR A 40 -9.84 13.11 -7.15
CA THR A 40 -10.43 13.22 -5.81
C THR A 40 -11.95 13.16 -5.88
N SER A 41 -12.57 13.90 -6.80
CA SER A 41 -14.03 13.93 -6.96
C SER A 41 -14.58 12.55 -7.37
N ALA A 42 -13.93 11.86 -8.31
CA ALA A 42 -14.36 10.52 -8.73
C ALA A 42 -14.23 9.48 -7.61
N LEU A 43 -13.13 9.51 -6.84
CA LEU A 43 -12.95 8.64 -5.68
C LEU A 43 -13.98 8.93 -4.59
N CYS A 44 -14.21 10.21 -4.26
CA CYS A 44 -15.20 10.62 -3.27
C CYS A 44 -16.62 10.21 -3.68
N ALA A 45 -17.01 10.42 -4.95
CA ALA A 45 -18.29 9.97 -5.49
C ALA A 45 -18.46 8.43 -5.41
N SER A 46 -17.35 7.68 -5.44
CA SER A 46 -17.32 6.22 -5.28
C SER A 46 -17.27 5.76 -3.81
N GLY A 47 -17.39 6.69 -2.86
CA GLY A 47 -17.45 6.43 -1.42
C GLY A 47 -16.09 6.34 -0.73
N TYR A 48 -15.00 6.83 -1.36
CA TYR A 48 -13.72 6.99 -0.68
C TYR A 48 -13.68 8.31 0.11
N GLN A 49 -12.90 8.32 1.18
CA GLN A 49 -12.63 9.51 1.99
C GLN A 49 -11.18 9.94 1.80
N ALA A 50 -10.96 11.18 1.40
CA ALA A 50 -9.63 11.77 1.30
C ALA A 50 -9.00 11.98 2.69
N ARG A 51 -7.70 11.69 2.80
CA ARG A 51 -6.91 11.79 4.03
C ARG A 51 -5.68 12.69 3.88
N GLY A 52 -5.53 13.35 2.74
CA GLY A 52 -4.32 14.11 2.41
C GLY A 52 -3.09 13.21 2.33
N GLU A 53 -1.97 13.66 2.89
CA GLU A 53 -0.70 12.92 2.89
C GLU A 53 -0.67 11.78 3.91
N ASN A 54 -1.33 11.99 5.06
CA ASN A 54 -1.46 11.02 6.15
C ASN A 54 -0.12 10.40 6.59
N GLY A 55 0.89 11.24 6.81
CA GLY A 55 2.22 10.81 7.29
C GLY A 55 3.20 10.36 6.21
N MET A 56 2.91 10.60 4.92
CA MET A 56 3.82 10.30 3.81
C MET A 56 3.82 11.47 2.82
N SER A 57 4.91 12.24 2.81
CA SER A 57 5.06 13.41 1.93
C SER A 57 4.84 13.05 0.46
N GLY A 58 4.12 13.89 -0.28
CA GLY A 58 3.89 13.68 -1.71
C GLY A 58 2.84 12.61 -2.03
N ARG A 59 2.21 11.97 -1.03
CA ARG A 59 1.08 11.05 -1.23
C ARG A 59 -0.26 11.80 -1.23
N ARG A 60 -1.24 11.29 -1.99
CA ARG A 60 -2.66 11.52 -1.70
C ARG A 60 -3.31 10.20 -1.32
N TYR A 61 -3.85 10.15 -0.11
CA TYR A 61 -4.35 8.92 0.50
C TYR A 61 -5.86 8.94 0.61
N TYR A 62 -6.50 7.84 0.22
CA TYR A 62 -7.93 7.68 0.30
C TYR A 62 -8.29 6.34 0.93
N THR A 63 -9.35 6.33 1.73
CA THR A 63 -9.80 5.12 2.43
C THR A 63 -11.28 4.90 2.17
N LYS A 64 -11.69 3.65 1.94
CA LYS A 64 -13.09 3.23 1.85
C LYS A 64 -13.35 2.09 2.84
N GLY A 65 -14.58 2.03 3.34
CA GLY A 65 -14.98 1.04 4.33
C GLY A 65 -16.49 0.86 4.42
N LEU A 66 -16.91 -0.17 5.14
CA LEU A 66 -18.30 -0.50 5.46
C LEU A 66 -18.39 -0.77 6.96
N GLN A 67 -19.43 -0.24 7.63
CA GLN A 67 -19.71 -0.51 9.05
C GLN A 67 -18.48 -0.30 9.97
N GLY A 68 -17.74 0.80 9.77
CA GLY A 68 -16.54 1.11 10.55
C GLY A 68 -15.29 0.26 10.23
N ARG A 69 -15.38 -0.69 9.29
CA ARG A 69 -14.25 -1.50 8.83
C ARG A 69 -13.72 -1.00 7.50
N ARG A 70 -12.40 -0.85 7.41
CA ARG A 70 -11.72 -0.42 6.18
C ARG A 70 -11.61 -1.62 5.24
N THR A 71 -11.86 -1.40 3.96
CA THR A 71 -11.86 -2.42 2.91
C THR A 71 -10.91 -2.07 1.77
N HIS A 72 -10.70 -0.78 1.51
CA HIS A 72 -9.80 -0.33 0.45
C HIS A 72 -8.98 0.87 0.90
N HIS A 73 -7.75 0.89 0.44
CA HIS A 73 -6.83 2.00 0.53
C HIS A 73 -6.36 2.36 -0.87
N VAL A 74 -6.29 3.66 -1.16
CA VAL A 74 -5.75 4.19 -2.41
C VAL A 74 -4.60 5.12 -2.05
N HIS A 75 -3.43 4.83 -2.60
CA HIS A 75 -2.22 5.64 -2.49
C HIS A 75 -1.95 6.23 -3.86
N ALA A 76 -2.15 7.52 -4.05
CA ALA A 76 -1.84 8.21 -5.29
C ALA A 76 -0.51 8.96 -5.16
N PHE A 77 0.34 8.82 -6.17
CA PHE A 77 1.66 9.46 -6.28
C PHE A 77 1.83 10.06 -7.66
N ILE A 78 2.58 11.16 -7.74
CA ILE A 78 2.97 11.74 -9.03
C ILE A 78 3.93 10.78 -9.74
N GLN A 79 3.78 10.63 -11.06
CA GLN A 79 4.68 9.88 -11.92
C GLN A 79 6.15 10.23 -11.63
N GLY A 80 7.00 9.19 -11.58
CA GLY A 80 8.41 9.32 -11.21
C GLY A 80 8.68 9.38 -9.71
N SER A 81 7.65 9.35 -8.85
CA SER A 81 7.86 9.26 -7.40
C SER A 81 8.58 7.96 -7.01
N PRO A 82 9.63 8.02 -6.17
CA PRO A 82 10.33 6.82 -5.69
C PRO A 82 9.43 5.89 -4.86
N ASP A 83 8.35 6.42 -4.26
CA ASP A 83 7.38 5.62 -3.52
C ASP A 83 6.61 4.63 -4.41
N ILE A 84 6.45 4.94 -5.71
CA ILE A 84 5.86 4.02 -6.68
C ILE A 84 6.73 2.78 -6.77
N ILE A 85 8.02 2.97 -7.07
CA ILE A 85 9.00 1.88 -7.19
C ILE A 85 9.10 1.13 -5.87
N ARG A 86 9.14 1.83 -4.73
CA ARG A 86 9.19 1.23 -3.39
C ARG A 86 8.04 0.24 -3.14
N HIS A 87 6.82 0.61 -3.51
CA HIS A 87 5.66 -0.27 -3.36
C HIS A 87 5.67 -1.45 -4.34
N LEU A 88 6.00 -1.21 -5.61
CA LEU A 88 6.04 -2.25 -6.64
C LEU A 88 7.16 -3.25 -6.37
N ALA A 89 8.36 -2.77 -6.02
CA ALA A 89 9.51 -3.58 -5.68
C ALA A 89 9.22 -4.52 -4.52
N PHE A 90 8.64 -4.01 -3.43
CA PHE A 90 8.34 -4.85 -2.28
C PHE A 90 7.30 -5.93 -2.60
N ARG A 91 6.26 -5.61 -3.38
CA ARG A 91 5.28 -6.59 -3.85
C ARG A 91 5.95 -7.68 -4.69
N ASP A 92 6.72 -7.29 -5.69
CA ASP A 92 7.32 -8.22 -6.66
C ASP A 92 8.42 -9.06 -6.01
N TYR A 93 9.18 -8.49 -5.07
CA TYR A 93 10.12 -9.20 -4.22
C TYR A 93 9.42 -10.32 -3.42
N LEU A 94 8.32 -10.03 -2.73
CA LEU A 94 7.58 -11.06 -1.97
C LEU A 94 6.90 -12.10 -2.88
N ARG A 95 6.58 -11.75 -4.12
CA ARG A 95 6.10 -12.74 -5.12
C ARG A 95 7.21 -13.67 -5.59
N LYS A 96 8.42 -13.15 -5.71
CA LYS A 96 9.59 -13.88 -6.21
C LYS A 96 10.23 -14.81 -5.17
N TYR A 97 10.14 -14.48 -3.88
CA TYR A 97 10.81 -15.20 -2.79
C TYR A 97 9.80 -15.77 -1.78
N PRO A 98 9.29 -17.01 -2.00
CA PRO A 98 8.26 -17.62 -1.14
C PRO A 98 8.67 -17.82 0.32
N ASP A 99 9.94 -18.13 0.57
CA ASP A 99 10.54 -18.25 1.90
C ASP A 99 10.45 -16.92 2.69
N ILE A 100 10.70 -15.80 2.01
CA ILE A 100 10.60 -14.46 2.59
C ILE A 100 9.14 -14.05 2.77
N ARG A 101 8.27 -14.41 1.82
CA ARG A 101 6.82 -14.25 1.96
C ARG A 101 6.30 -14.96 3.21
N ASP A 102 6.71 -16.20 3.43
CA ASP A 102 6.25 -17.01 4.56
C ASP A 102 6.80 -16.49 5.88
N SER A 103 8.05 -16.03 5.89
CA SER A 103 8.62 -15.29 7.02
C SER A 103 7.82 -14.02 7.34
N TYR A 104 7.41 -13.26 6.32
CA TYR A 104 6.57 -12.08 6.53
C TYR A 104 5.17 -12.44 7.04
N ALA A 105 4.61 -13.58 6.61
CA ALA A 105 3.35 -14.09 7.14
C ALA A 105 3.45 -14.38 8.64
N ALA A 106 4.52 -15.06 9.08
CA ALA A 106 4.77 -15.34 10.49
C ALA A 106 4.87 -14.04 11.33
N VAL A 107 5.63 -13.05 10.84
CA VAL A 107 5.74 -11.72 11.48
C VAL A 107 4.36 -11.04 11.58
N LYS A 108 3.51 -11.15 10.56
CA LYS A 108 2.16 -10.59 10.59
C LYS A 108 1.24 -11.30 11.59
N TYR A 109 1.35 -12.62 11.73
CA TYR A 109 0.57 -13.35 12.72
C TYR A 109 0.97 -12.98 14.14
N ALA A 110 2.28 -12.91 14.43
CA ALA A 110 2.77 -12.43 15.72
C ALA A 110 2.29 -10.99 16.01
N ALA A 111 2.45 -10.08 15.05
CA ALA A 111 1.99 -8.70 15.20
C ALA A 111 0.48 -8.59 15.42
N GLN A 112 -0.33 -9.43 14.76
CA GLN A 112 -1.79 -9.43 14.94
C GLN A 112 -2.21 -9.94 16.32
N ARG A 113 -1.48 -10.91 16.89
CA ARG A 113 -1.68 -11.38 18.26
C ARG A 113 -1.32 -10.31 19.28
N ASP A 114 -0.20 -9.62 19.06
CA ASP A 114 0.41 -8.76 20.07
C ASP A 114 -0.07 -7.30 20.01
N CYS A 115 -0.75 -6.87 18.94
CA CYS A 115 -1.21 -5.49 18.77
C CYS A 115 -2.45 -5.09 19.57
N ARG A 116 -3.14 -6.03 20.23
CA ARG A 116 -4.37 -5.78 21.03
C ARG A 116 -5.47 -5.01 20.27
N GLY A 117 -5.54 -5.15 18.95
CA GLY A 117 -6.50 -4.45 18.09
C GLY A 117 -6.07 -3.06 17.63
N GLU A 118 -4.93 -2.56 18.09
CA GLU A 118 -4.39 -1.26 17.72
C GLU A 118 -3.65 -1.32 16.38
N SER A 119 -4.07 -0.50 15.42
CA SER A 119 -3.51 -0.54 14.07
C SER A 119 -2.09 0.02 14.00
N ASN A 120 -1.76 1.01 14.85
CA ASN A 120 -0.42 1.61 14.89
C ASN A 120 0.60 0.62 15.45
N VAL A 121 0.30 -0.02 16.58
CA VAL A 121 1.13 -1.08 17.18
C VAL A 121 1.34 -2.23 16.19
N TYR A 122 0.30 -2.64 15.46
CA TYR A 122 0.43 -3.65 14.41
C TYR A 122 1.40 -3.24 13.28
N CYS A 123 1.43 -1.95 12.91
CA CYS A 123 2.36 -1.45 11.91
C CYS A 123 3.79 -1.41 12.45
N GLU A 124 3.98 -0.95 13.69
CA GLU A 124 5.27 -0.86 14.36
C GLU A 124 5.95 -2.23 14.52
N LEU A 125 5.21 -3.24 15.00
CA LEU A 125 5.72 -4.59 15.23
C LEU A 125 6.27 -5.28 13.96
N LYS A 126 5.89 -4.81 12.78
CA LYS A 126 6.36 -5.36 11.50
C LYS A 126 7.36 -4.45 10.80
N ASN A 127 7.55 -3.23 11.30
CA ASN A 127 8.26 -2.17 10.59
C ASN A 127 9.70 -2.58 10.28
N ALA A 128 10.41 -3.19 11.23
CA ALA A 128 11.79 -3.65 11.04
C ALA A 128 11.91 -4.63 9.86
N PHE A 129 11.03 -5.65 9.80
CA PHE A 129 11.00 -6.60 8.69
C PHE A 129 10.73 -5.90 7.36
N VAL A 130 9.71 -5.03 7.32
CA VAL A 130 9.33 -4.31 6.09
C VAL A 130 10.49 -3.46 5.60
N GLN A 131 11.16 -2.69 6.46
CA GLN A 131 12.29 -1.83 6.09
C GLN A 131 13.44 -2.63 5.48
N THR A 132 13.89 -3.69 6.16
CA THR A 132 14.99 -4.53 5.68
C THR A 132 14.68 -5.14 4.31
N HIS A 133 13.49 -5.72 4.14
CA HIS A 133 13.14 -6.39 2.90
C HIS A 133 12.76 -5.43 1.77
N GLN A 134 12.27 -4.23 2.09
CA GLN A 134 12.05 -3.19 1.09
C GLN A 134 13.38 -2.65 0.54
N GLN A 135 14.41 -2.48 1.38
CA GLN A 135 15.76 -2.12 0.91
C GLN A 135 16.33 -3.18 -0.03
N ARG A 136 16.21 -4.47 0.34
CA ARG A 136 16.61 -5.59 -0.54
C ARG A 136 15.81 -5.63 -1.83
N ALA A 137 14.51 -5.39 -1.75
CA ALA A 137 13.63 -5.35 -2.91
C ALA A 137 14.06 -4.26 -3.89
N LEU A 138 14.35 -3.05 -3.39
CA LEU A 138 14.83 -1.93 -4.20
C LEU A 138 16.17 -2.23 -4.88
N ALA A 139 17.10 -2.88 -4.16
CA ALA A 139 18.41 -3.25 -4.73
C ALA A 139 18.30 -4.30 -5.87
N LEU A 140 17.20 -5.04 -5.93
CA LEU A 140 16.94 -6.07 -6.94
C LEU A 140 15.94 -5.64 -8.01
N TYR A 141 15.36 -4.43 -7.88
CA TYR A 141 14.32 -3.98 -8.79
C TYR A 141 14.94 -3.53 -10.12
N PRO A 142 14.48 -4.04 -11.27
CA PRO A 142 14.99 -3.59 -12.55
C PRO A 142 14.64 -2.10 -12.75
N PHE A 143 15.62 -1.33 -13.24
CA PHE A 143 15.46 0.05 -13.66
C PHE A 143 14.82 0.14 -15.04
#